data_AF-A0A6C0JUN1-F1
#
_entry.id   AF-A0A6C0JUN1-F1
#
_cell.length_a   1.000
_cell.length_b   1.000
_cell.length_c   1.000
_cell.angle_alpha   90.00
_cell.angle_beta   90.00
_cell.angle_gamma   90.00
#
_symmetry.space_group_name_H-M   'P 1'
#
loop_
_entity.id
_entity.type
_entity.pdbx_description
1 polymer ?
#
loop_
_entity_poly.entity_id
_entity_poly.type
_entity_poly.pdbx_seq_one_letter_code
_entity_poly.pdbx_strand_id
1 'polypeptide(L)' 'MKKRCDFLDCKKVLLLSSITCKCTKTFCSTHRSSYDHSCNYDYKNEHTSTLMKYMSSAVITDKVAGRI' A
#
# COMPACT_ATOMS: atom_id res chain seq x y z
N MET A 1 16.15 -20.30 8.25
CA MET A 1 16.24 -19.75 6.88
C MET A 1 16.26 -18.23 6.92
N LYS A 2 17.08 -17.57 6.09
CA LYS A 2 17.11 -16.10 5.98
C LYS A 2 16.09 -15.65 4.92
N LYS A 3 15.16 -14.76 5.27
CA LYS A 3 14.20 -14.18 4.31
C LYS A 3 14.96 -13.29 3.33
N ARG A 4 14.63 -13.35 2.04
CA ARG A 4 15.23 -12.54 0.97
C ARG A 4 14.13 -11.80 0.23
N CYS A 5 14.51 -10.75 -0.48
CA CYS A 5 13.60 -10.05 -1.38
C CYS A 5 13.07 -11.01 -2.45
N ASP A 6 11.76 -11.02 -2.70
CA ASP A 6 11.10 -11.88 -3.71
C ASP A 6 11.27 -11.36 -5.15
N PHE A 7 12.09 -10.31 -5.35
CA PHE A 7 12.37 -9.73 -6.65
C PHE A 7 13.50 -10.50 -7.34
N LEU A 8 13.31 -10.88 -8.61
CA LEU A 8 14.17 -11.82 -9.33
C LEU A 8 15.66 -11.42 -9.35
N ASP A 9 15.95 -10.12 -9.38
CA ASP A 9 17.32 -9.59 -9.43
C ASP A 9 17.88 -9.18 -8.04
N CYS A 10 17.07 -9.27 -6.97
CA CYS A 10 17.48 -8.77 -5.66
C CYS A 10 17.96 -9.87 -4.71
N LYS A 11 19.27 -9.90 -4.42
CA LYS A 11 19.88 -10.83 -3.45
C LYS A 11 19.92 -10.29 -2.01
N LYS A 12 19.24 -9.17 -1.74
CA LYS A 12 19.32 -8.49 -0.45
C LYS A 12 18.62 -9.31 0.65
N VAL A 13 19.34 -9.56 1.75
CA VAL A 13 18.85 -10.33 2.88
C VAL A 13 17.99 -9.43 3.77
N LEU A 14 16.76 -9.88 4.04
CA LEU A 14 15.81 -9.21 4.92
C LEU A 14 16.09 -9.69 6.34
N LEU A 15 16.89 -8.90 7.07
CA LEU A 15 17.29 -9.23 8.44
C LEU A 15 16.24 -8.79 9.47
N LEU A 16 15.91 -7.49 9.46
CA LEU A 16 14.96 -6.85 10.40
C LEU A 16 13.91 -6.00 9.69
N SER A 17 14.27 -5.37 8.57
CA SER A 17 13.37 -4.51 7.76
C SER A 17 12.60 -5.29 6.69
N SER A 18 12.09 -6.48 7.04
CA SER A 18 11.25 -7.25 6.13
C SER A 18 9.89 -6.57 5.99
N ILE A 19 9.62 -5.98 4.83
CA ILE A 19 8.33 -5.35 4.54
C ILE A 19 7.50 -6.32 3.72
N THR A 20 6.36 -6.70 4.26
CA THR A 20 5.39 -7.56 3.57
C THR A 20 4.45 -6.69 2.75
N CYS A 21 4.39 -6.93 1.45
CA CYS A 21 3.42 -6.28 0.58
C CYS A 21 2.05 -6.97 0.73
N LYS A 22 0.96 -6.28 0.36
CA LYS A 22 -0.40 -6.85 0.37
C LYS A 22 -0.55 -8.05 -0.57
N CYS A 23 0.32 -8.18 -1.57
CA CYS A 23 0.43 -9.35 -2.44
C CYS A 23 1.16 -10.55 -1.78
N THR A 24 1.25 -10.60 -0.44
CA THR A 24 1.87 -11.64 0.40
C THR A 24 3.39 -11.86 0.24
N LYS A 25 4.02 -11.18 -0.71
CA LYS A 25 5.47 -11.21 -0.94
C LYS A 25 6.23 -10.28 -0.01
N THR A 26 7.49 -10.61 0.27
CA THR A 26 8.37 -9.81 1.14
C THR A 26 9.47 -9.15 0.31
N PHE A 27 9.66 -7.85 0.49
CA PHE A 27 10.62 -7.07 -0.29
C PHE A 27 11.55 -6.24 0.60
N CYS A 28 12.67 -5.79 0.01
CA CYS A 28 13.58 -4.84 0.63
C CYS A 28 13.04 -3.40 0.50
N SER A 29 13.63 -2.45 1.22
CA SER A 29 13.17 -1.06 1.24
C SER A 29 13.14 -0.38 -0.14
N THR A 30 13.93 -0.85 -1.11
CA THR A 30 13.95 -0.34 -2.49
C THR A 30 12.85 -0.95 -3.35
N HIS A 31 12.55 -2.25 -3.19
CA HIS A 31 11.60 -2.99 -4.04
C HIS A 31 10.20 -3.12 -3.41
N ARG A 32 9.96 -2.42 -2.31
CA ARG A 32 8.63 -2.31 -1.67
C ARG A 32 7.59 -1.67 -2.61
N SER A 33 8.03 -0.77 -3.49
CA SER A 33 7.13 -0.02 -4.37
C SER A 33 6.37 -0.94 -5.32
N SER A 34 5.08 -0.68 -5.51
CA SER A 34 4.18 -1.48 -6.36
C SER A 34 4.64 -1.57 -7.81
N TYR A 35 5.36 -0.54 -8.27
CA TYR A 35 5.92 -0.45 -9.62
C TYR A 35 7.04 -1.45 -9.85
N ASP A 36 7.88 -1.67 -8.83
CA ASP A 36 9.11 -2.44 -8.96
C ASP A 36 8.82 -3.94 -9.08
N HIS A 37 7.87 -4.45 -8.29
CA HIS A 37 7.54 -5.88 -8.26
C HIS A 37 6.25 -6.24 -8.99
N SER A 38 5.69 -5.34 -9.81
CA SER A 38 4.43 -5.52 -10.53
C SER A 38 3.34 -6.13 -9.64
N CYS A 39 2.95 -5.39 -8.61
CA CYS A 39 2.04 -5.89 -7.58
C CYS A 39 0.70 -6.35 -8.18
N ASN A 40 0.39 -7.65 -8.08
CA ASN A 40 -0.90 -8.23 -8.50
C ASN A 40 -2.03 -7.98 -7.47
N TYR A 41 -1.95 -6.92 -6.67
CA TYR A 41 -2.95 -6.63 -5.65
C TYR A 41 -3.88 -5.51 -6.14
N ASP A 42 -5.19 -5.76 -6.13
CA ASP A 42 -6.23 -4.79 -6.54
C ASP A 42 -6.47 -3.73 -5.46
N TYR A 43 -5.51 -2.79 -5.32
CA TYR A 43 -5.64 -1.64 -4.43
C TYR A 43 -6.91 -0.84 -4.74
N LYS A 44 -7.25 -0.68 -6.02
CA LYS A 44 -8.42 0.10 -6.46
C LYS A 44 -9.72 -0.42 -5.84
N ASN A 45 -9.93 -1.74 -5.85
CA ASN A 45 -11.16 -2.33 -5.34
C ASN A 45 -11.23 -2.32 -3.80
N GLU A 46 -10.09 -2.51 -3.13
CA GLU A 46 -10.01 -2.35 -1.68
C GLU A 46 -10.38 -0.91 -1.27
N HIS A 47 -9.77 0.08 -1.93
CA HIS A 47 -10.01 1.49 -1.66
C HIS A 47 -11.46 1.87 -1.91
N THR A 48 -12.08 1.44 -3.02
CA THR A 48 -13.49 1.74 -3.28
C THR A 48 -14.41 1.11 -2.23
N SER A 49 -14.19 -0.16 -1.86
CA SER A 49 -14.98 -0.83 -0.82
C SER A 49 -14.84 -0.14 0.54
N THR A 50 -13.63 0.28 0.88
CA THR A 50 -13.32 1.04 2.10
C THR A 50 -14.05 2.38 2.08
N LEU A 51 -13.89 3.16 1.01
CA LEU A 51 -14.55 4.44 0.85
C LEU A 51 -16.07 4.31 0.93
N MET A 52 -16.68 3.30 0.30
CA MET A 52 -18.12 3.07 0.40
C MET A 52 -18.59 2.78 1.84
N LYS A 53 -17.81 2.02 2.62
CA LYS A 53 -18.12 1.75 4.03
C LYS A 53 -18.08 3.04 4.86
N TYR A 54 -17.05 3.85 4.68
CA TYR A 54 -16.77 5.02 5.54
C TYR A 54 -17.42 6.34 5.05
N MET A 55 -17.68 6.51 3.75
CA MET A 55 -18.33 7.70 3.17
C MET A 55 -19.85 7.55 3.05
N SER A 56 -20.45 6.64 3.82
CA SER A 56 -21.90 6.43 3.86
C SER A 56 -22.65 7.55 4.60
N SER A 57 -21.96 8.31 5.47
CA SER A 57 -22.47 9.55 6.02
C SER A 57 -22.10 10.72 5.11
N ALA A 58 -23.10 11.44 4.60
CA ALA A 58 -22.86 12.69 3.89
C ALA A 58 -22.08 13.64 4.79
N VAL A 59 -20.87 14.01 4.35
CA VAL A 59 -20.09 15.07 4.99
C VAL A 59 -20.76 16.39 4.65
N ILE A 60 -21.75 16.79 5.45
CA ILE A 60 -22.34 18.13 5.41
C ILE A 60 -21.35 19.04 6.12
N THR A 61 -20.38 19.55 5.38
CA THR A 61 -19.58 20.69 5.85
C THR A 61 -20.19 21.94 5.26
N ASP A 62 -20.66 22.84 6.12
CA ASP A 62 -20.89 24.22 5.73
C ASP A 62 -19.59 24.76 5.13
N LYS A 63 -19.64 25.18 3.87
CA LYS A 63 -18.53 25.91 3.26
C LYS A 63 -18.28 27.13 4.15
N VAL A 64 -17.21 27.11 4.95
CA VAL A 64 -16.69 28.30 5.61
C VAL A 64 -16.32 29.28 4.50
N ALA A 65 -17.25 30.18 4.18
CA ALA A 65 -16.98 31.35 3.39
C ALA A 65 -16.07 32.22 4.24
N GLY A 66 -14.76 32.15 3.95
CA GLY A 66 -13.76 32.96 4.61
C GLY A 66 -14.15 34.43 4.54
N ARG A 67 -14.27 35.05 5.71
CA ARG A 67 -14.30 36.50 5.88
C ARG A 67 -13.01 36.88 6.60
N ILE A 68 -12.00 37.21 5.80
CA ILE A 68 -10.89 38.08 6.20
C ILE A 68 -11.27 39.51 5.82
#